data_AF-A0A7S0GN59-F1
#
_entry.id   AF-A0A7S0GN59-F1
#
_cell.length_a   1.000
_cell.length_b   1.000
_cell.length_c   1.000
_cell.angle_alpha   90.00
_cell.angle_beta   90.00
_cell.angle_gamma   90.00
#
_symmetry.space_group_name_H-M   'P 1'
#
loop_
_entity.id
_entity.type
_entity.pdbx_description
1 polymer ?
#
loop_
_entity_poly.entity_id
_entity_poly.type
_entity_poly.pdbx_seq_one_letter_code
_entity_poly.pdbx_strand_id
1 'polypeptide(L)'
;ATQRRMSGRRGMSGFARGVLTCFALLVCIAPTPAAGAKIAKATDPNEDFSYYSRLFLSCMDTCNIEGCAHVTHKGAPFTTGGCVPACARDGSMLGPGEFPPEFTLAMRLTGWDCASDCKYRCMRTVVRVRAAEGLNTAKYYGKWSFERVLGVQEIVSCVASLANAAVHVWFLPELWRASAGRRIEDARGAASVFPPRL
;
A
#
# COMPACT_ATOMS: atom_id res chain seq x y z
N ALA A 1 39.36 34.53 -29.11
CA ALA A 1 38.63 34.53 -27.83
C ALA A 1 37.37 33.67 -27.98
N THR A 2 37.51 32.35 -27.86
CA THR A 2 37.08 31.53 -26.70
C THR A 2 35.60 31.11 -26.78
N GLN A 3 35.37 29.93 -27.37
CA GLN A 3 34.11 29.18 -27.28
C GLN A 3 33.78 28.86 -25.82
N ARG A 4 32.64 29.34 -25.31
CA ARG A 4 32.05 28.83 -24.06
C ARG A 4 31.34 27.51 -24.33
N ARG A 5 32.07 26.39 -24.18
CA ARG A 5 31.47 25.08 -23.91
C ARG A 5 30.92 25.08 -22.48
N MET A 6 29.62 25.30 -22.30
CA MET A 6 28.97 25.01 -21.01
C MET A 6 28.77 23.49 -20.88
N SER A 7 29.69 22.88 -20.13
CA SER A 7 29.66 21.50 -19.68
C SER A 7 28.51 21.26 -18.69
N GLY A 8 27.30 20.99 -19.22
CA GLY A 8 26.15 20.48 -18.46
C GLY A 8 26.11 18.96 -18.40
N ARG A 9 27.06 18.32 -17.70
CA ARG A 9 27.09 16.85 -17.51
C ARG A 9 27.28 16.41 -16.06
N ARG A 10 26.95 17.27 -15.10
CA ARG A 10 26.94 16.96 -13.66
C ARG A 10 25.49 16.80 -13.19
N GLY A 11 24.96 15.59 -13.19
CA GLY A 11 23.64 15.34 -12.60
C GLY A 11 23.10 13.91 -12.75
N MET A 12 23.32 13.28 -13.91
CA MET A 12 22.75 11.95 -14.17
C MET A 12 23.42 10.81 -13.39
N SER A 13 24.72 10.89 -13.11
CA SER A 13 25.45 9.80 -12.43
C SER A 13 25.14 9.72 -10.93
N GLY A 14 24.89 10.85 -10.27
CA GLY A 14 24.61 10.90 -8.83
C GLY A 14 23.22 10.34 -8.49
N PHE A 15 22.20 10.73 -9.27
CA PHE A 15 20.85 10.20 -9.09
C PHE A 15 20.75 8.72 -9.46
N ALA A 16 21.34 8.31 -10.59
CA ALA A 16 21.35 6.90 -10.99
C ALA A 16 22.06 6.01 -9.96
N ARG A 17 23.18 6.49 -9.38
CA ARG A 17 23.88 5.78 -8.29
C ARG A 17 23.03 5.74 -7.01
N GLY A 18 22.37 6.84 -6.65
CA GLY A 18 21.48 6.92 -5.49
C GLY A 18 20.28 5.98 -5.58
N VAL A 19 19.66 5.90 -6.76
CA VAL A 19 18.55 4.98 -7.05
C VAL A 19 19.04 3.52 -7.02
N LEU A 20 20.19 3.20 -7.62
CA LEU A 20 20.77 1.86 -7.56
C LEU A 20 21.10 1.43 -6.12
N THR A 21 21.65 2.34 -5.30
CA THR A 21 21.97 2.04 -3.90
C THR A 21 20.72 1.83 -3.06
N CYS A 22 19.65 2.59 -3.27
CA CYS A 22 18.37 2.36 -2.61
C CYS A 22 17.72 1.05 -3.06
N PHE A 23 17.80 0.71 -4.35
CA PHE A 23 17.28 -0.57 -4.86
C PHE A 23 18.04 -1.77 -4.30
N ALA A 24 19.38 -1.67 -4.23
CA ALA A 24 20.22 -2.70 -3.62
C ALA A 24 19.92 -2.88 -2.13
N LEU A 25 19.74 -1.80 -1.38
CA LEU A 25 19.36 -1.86 0.04
C LEU A 25 17.95 -2.43 0.24
N LEU A 26 16.99 -2.11 -0.62
CA LEU A 26 15.64 -2.69 -0.58
C LEU A 26 15.64 -4.20 -0.89
N VAL A 27 16.51 -4.67 -1.79
CA VAL A 27 16.67 -6.10 -2.09
C VAL A 27 17.29 -6.87 -0.92
N CYS A 28 18.19 -6.25 -0.14
CA CYS A 28 18.79 -6.88 1.04
C CYS A 28 17.85 -6.94 2.26
N ILE A 29 16.77 -6.15 2.30
CA ILE A 29 15.78 -6.16 3.39
C ILE A 29 14.55 -7.01 3.01
N ALA A 30 14.43 -7.43 1.74
CA ALA A 30 13.35 -8.31 1.33
C ALA A 30 13.46 -9.64 2.10
N PRO A 31 12.39 -10.08 2.81
CA PRO A 31 12.40 -11.38 3.46
C PRO A 31 12.63 -12.45 2.40
N THR A 32 13.64 -13.30 2.63
CA THR A 32 13.87 -14.52 1.85
C THR A 32 12.54 -15.26 1.73
N PRO A 33 12.11 -15.67 0.52
CA PRO A 33 10.87 -16.41 0.37
C PRO A 33 10.94 -17.63 1.28
N ALA A 34 9.97 -17.75 2.18
CA ALA A 34 9.89 -18.83 3.13
C ALA A 34 10.00 -20.18 2.39
N ALA A 35 11.13 -20.86 2.56
CA ALA A 35 11.33 -22.21 2.11
C ALA A 35 10.27 -23.09 2.79
N GLY A 36 9.21 -23.43 2.07
CA GLY A 36 8.08 -24.18 2.64
C GLY A 36 6.71 -23.94 2.01
N ALA A 37 6.57 -23.01 1.05
CA ALA A 37 5.32 -22.87 0.31
C ALA A 37 5.05 -24.14 -0.50
N LYS A 38 4.13 -24.99 -0.02
CA LYS A 38 3.60 -26.10 -0.82
C LYS A 38 3.05 -25.51 -2.12
N ILE A 39 3.44 -26.09 -3.26
CA ILE A 39 2.89 -25.71 -4.56
C ILE A 39 1.38 -25.90 -4.46
N ALA A 40 0.63 -24.81 -4.56
CA ALA A 40 -0.79 -24.85 -4.40
C ALA A 40 -1.40 -25.66 -5.57
N LYS A 41 -2.32 -26.58 -5.24
CA LYS A 41 -2.99 -27.42 -6.25
C LYS A 41 -3.76 -26.53 -7.22
N ALA A 42 -3.89 -26.95 -8.48
CA ALA A 42 -4.84 -26.33 -9.40
C ALA A 42 -6.22 -26.25 -8.73
N THR A 43 -6.91 -25.12 -8.91
CA THR A 43 -8.23 -24.85 -8.32
C THR A 43 -9.15 -26.05 -8.52
N ASP A 44 -9.64 -26.65 -7.44
CA ASP A 44 -10.52 -27.82 -7.56
C ASP A 44 -11.85 -27.34 -8.19
N PRO A 45 -12.33 -27.96 -9.29
CA PRO A 45 -13.58 -27.56 -9.93
C PRO A 45 -14.82 -27.69 -9.02
N ASN A 46 -14.72 -28.42 -7.90
CA ASN A 46 -15.77 -28.53 -6.87
C ASN A 46 -15.54 -27.60 -5.66
N GLU A 47 -14.67 -26.60 -5.74
CA GLU A 47 -14.49 -25.64 -4.65
C GLU A 47 -15.78 -24.84 -4.38
N ASP A 48 -16.33 -25.00 -3.17
CA ASP A 48 -17.45 -24.18 -2.71
C ASP A 48 -16.96 -22.78 -2.31
N PHE A 49 -16.92 -21.86 -3.27
CA PHE A 49 -16.55 -20.47 -3.04
C PHE A 49 -17.54 -19.76 -2.10
N SER A 50 -18.80 -20.18 -2.09
CA SER A 50 -19.85 -19.61 -1.23
C SER A 50 -19.55 -19.92 0.25
N TYR A 51 -19.08 -21.14 0.54
CA TYR A 51 -18.65 -21.53 1.88
C TYR A 51 -17.57 -20.59 2.44
N TYR A 52 -16.48 -20.37 1.72
CA TYR A 52 -15.38 -19.50 2.19
C TYR A 52 -15.77 -18.04 2.28
N SER A 53 -16.69 -17.57 1.42
CA SER A 53 -17.25 -16.23 1.50
C SER A 53 -18.07 -16.03 2.79
N ARG A 54 -18.94 -17.00 3.13
CA ARG A 54 -19.71 -16.99 4.38
C ARG A 54 -18.81 -17.11 5.61
N LEU A 55 -17.78 -17.94 5.55
CA LEU A 55 -16.79 -18.08 6.63
C LEU A 55 -16.07 -16.75 6.89
N PHE A 56 -15.70 -16.04 5.82
CA PHE A 56 -15.11 -14.71 5.92
C PHE A 56 -16.07 -13.67 6.52
N LEU A 57 -17.33 -13.64 6.04
CA LEU A 57 -18.35 -12.74 6.57
C LEU A 57 -18.64 -12.98 8.06
N SER A 58 -18.75 -14.26 8.45
CA SER A 58 -18.92 -14.65 9.86
C SER A 58 -17.73 -14.20 10.71
N CYS A 59 -16.49 -14.36 10.21
CA CYS A 59 -15.32 -13.86 10.91
C CYS A 59 -15.37 -12.34 11.12
N MET A 60 -15.76 -11.57 10.11
CA MET A 60 -15.83 -10.11 10.23
C MET A 60 -16.85 -9.69 11.27
N ASP A 61 -18.03 -10.32 11.29
CA ASP A 61 -19.08 -10.01 12.26
C ASP A 61 -18.61 -10.28 13.70
N THR A 62 -18.03 -11.47 13.94
CA THR A 62 -17.44 -11.81 15.24
C THR A 62 -16.29 -10.88 15.62
N CYS A 63 -15.43 -10.53 14.66
CA CYS A 63 -14.30 -9.62 14.91
C CYS A 63 -14.77 -8.21 15.28
N ASN A 64 -15.81 -7.69 14.63
CA ASN A 64 -16.37 -6.38 14.96
C ASN A 64 -17.04 -6.37 16.33
N ILE A 65 -17.54 -7.51 16.83
CA ILE A 65 -18.17 -7.59 18.15
C ILE A 65 -17.14 -7.82 19.25
N GLU A 66 -16.21 -8.77 19.05
CA GLU A 66 -15.29 -9.26 20.08
C GLU A 66 -13.87 -8.69 19.98
N GLY A 67 -13.48 -8.14 18.82
CA GLY A 67 -12.10 -7.75 18.51
C GLY A 67 -11.18 -8.92 18.13
N CYS A 68 -11.74 -10.12 17.92
CA CYS A 68 -11.00 -11.36 17.65
C CYS A 68 -11.30 -11.92 16.25
N ALA A 69 -10.32 -11.93 15.35
CA ALA A 69 -10.43 -12.54 14.03
C ALA A 69 -10.19 -14.07 14.06
N HIS A 70 -11.13 -14.79 14.63
CA HIS A 70 -11.09 -16.25 14.79
C HIS A 70 -12.19 -16.94 13.97
N VAL A 71 -11.90 -18.15 13.49
CA VAL A 71 -12.88 -19.03 12.83
C VAL A 71 -12.62 -20.47 13.21
N THR A 72 -13.65 -21.31 13.16
CA THR A 72 -13.51 -22.75 13.33
C THR A 72 -13.78 -23.45 12.00
N HIS A 73 -12.84 -24.29 11.55
CA HIS A 73 -13.00 -25.09 10.34
C HIS A 73 -12.69 -26.55 10.66
N LYS A 74 -13.64 -27.45 10.36
CA LYS A 74 -13.53 -28.90 10.63
C LYS A 74 -13.09 -29.25 12.06
N GLY A 75 -13.60 -28.49 13.04
CA GLY A 75 -13.28 -28.68 14.47
C GLY A 75 -11.93 -28.11 14.92
N ALA A 76 -11.13 -27.54 14.02
CA ALA A 76 -9.89 -26.85 14.36
C ALA A 76 -10.12 -25.33 14.43
N PRO A 77 -9.66 -24.65 15.51
CA PRO A 77 -9.70 -23.20 15.60
C PRO A 77 -8.55 -22.58 14.80
N PHE A 78 -8.86 -21.55 14.02
CA PHE A 78 -7.91 -20.75 13.26
C PHE A 78 -8.00 -19.30 13.70
N THR A 79 -6.85 -18.72 14.04
CA THR A 79 -6.71 -17.31 14.42
C THR A 79 -5.55 -16.71 13.65
N THR A 80 -5.69 -15.44 13.25
CA THR A 80 -4.59 -14.67 12.68
C THR A 80 -4.28 -13.45 13.53
N GLY A 81 -3.07 -13.46 14.11
CA GLY A 81 -2.67 -12.49 15.13
C GLY A 81 -3.24 -12.84 16.50
N GLY A 82 -3.07 -11.94 17.48
CA GLY A 82 -3.78 -11.98 18.76
C GLY A 82 -4.97 -11.02 18.74
N CYS A 83 -5.99 -11.22 19.58
CA CYS A 83 -7.15 -10.32 19.62
C CYS A 83 -6.77 -8.86 19.90
N VAL A 84 -7.61 -7.93 19.43
CA VAL A 84 -7.51 -6.49 19.69
C VAL A 84 -8.78 -6.07 20.43
N PRO A 85 -8.81 -6.19 21.77
CA PRO A 85 -10.02 -5.91 22.56
C PRO A 85 -10.50 -4.46 22.41
N ALA A 86 -9.58 -3.52 22.16
CA ALA A 86 -9.93 -2.13 21.88
C ALA A 86 -10.76 -1.95 20.60
N CYS A 87 -10.77 -2.95 19.70
CA CYS A 87 -11.63 -2.98 18.52
C CYS A 87 -12.96 -3.71 18.73
N ALA A 88 -13.23 -4.23 19.94
CA ALA A 88 -14.54 -4.78 20.26
C ALA A 88 -15.63 -3.72 20.08
N ARG A 89 -16.82 -4.17 19.70
CA ARG A 89 -17.96 -3.30 19.36
C ARG A 89 -17.59 -2.22 18.31
N ASP A 90 -16.89 -2.62 17.26
CA ASP A 90 -16.44 -1.78 16.14
C ASP A 90 -15.56 -0.59 16.59
N GLY A 91 -14.83 -0.77 17.70
CA GLY A 91 -14.04 0.32 18.30
C GLY A 91 -14.88 1.44 18.90
N SER A 92 -16.17 1.21 19.18
CA SER A 92 -17.06 2.21 19.81
C SER A 92 -16.62 2.66 21.21
N MET A 93 -15.67 1.95 21.82
CA MET A 93 -15.02 2.33 23.07
C MET A 93 -13.87 3.33 22.90
N LEU A 94 -13.41 3.58 21.66
CA LEU A 94 -12.33 4.52 21.35
C LEU A 94 -12.89 5.93 21.19
N GLY A 95 -12.18 6.92 21.75
CA GLY A 95 -12.50 8.32 21.52
C GLY A 95 -12.23 8.77 20.07
N PRO A 96 -12.76 9.93 19.64
CA PRO A 96 -12.48 10.48 18.32
C PRO A 96 -10.96 10.70 18.12
N GLY A 97 -10.38 10.04 17.11
CA GLY A 97 -8.95 10.13 16.82
C GLY A 97 -8.05 9.28 17.73
N GLU A 98 -8.64 8.46 18.60
CA GLU A 98 -7.93 7.49 19.41
C GLU A 98 -7.67 6.21 18.61
N PHE A 99 -6.48 5.63 18.78
CA PHE A 99 -6.08 4.40 18.10
C PHE A 99 -5.89 3.28 19.12
N PRO A 100 -6.22 2.02 18.76
CA PRO A 100 -5.94 0.87 19.60
C PRO A 100 -4.47 0.83 20.05
N PRO A 101 -4.17 0.51 21.33
CA PRO A 101 -2.80 0.36 21.80
C PRO A 101 -2.02 -0.73 21.05
N GLU A 102 -2.72 -1.72 20.49
CA GLU A 102 -2.16 -2.81 19.70
C GLU A 102 -1.74 -2.37 18.29
N PHE A 103 -2.21 -1.21 17.82
CA PHE A 103 -1.86 -0.71 16.50
C PHE A 103 -0.47 -0.09 16.52
N THR A 104 0.43 -0.67 15.73
CA THR A 104 1.79 -0.12 15.53
C THR A 104 1.74 1.31 15.00
N LEU A 105 2.79 2.11 15.27
CA LEU A 105 2.89 3.49 14.76
C LEU A 105 2.66 3.55 13.24
N ALA A 106 3.20 2.59 12.50
CA ALA A 106 3.04 2.54 11.06
C ALA A 106 1.57 2.31 10.64
N MET A 107 0.80 1.50 11.37
CA MET A 107 -0.64 1.34 11.14
C MET A 107 -1.42 2.62 11.43
N ARG A 108 -1.05 3.36 12.47
CA ARG A 108 -1.66 4.66 12.80
C ARG A 108 -1.38 5.69 11.70
N LEU A 109 -0.14 5.78 11.24
CA LEU A 109 0.26 6.68 10.15
C LEU A 109 -0.39 6.33 8.82
N THR A 110 -0.65 5.04 8.56
CA THR A 110 -1.33 4.56 7.35
C THR A 110 -2.86 4.56 7.48
N GLY A 111 -3.41 5.08 8.60
CA GLY A 111 -4.84 5.31 8.77
C GLY A 111 -5.67 4.03 8.93
N TRP A 112 -5.11 2.99 9.55
CA TRP A 112 -5.88 1.78 9.84
C TRP A 112 -6.91 2.03 10.92
N ASP A 113 -8.12 1.55 10.66
CA ASP A 113 -9.25 1.48 11.58
C ASP A 113 -9.54 0.03 12.00
N CYS A 114 -10.41 -0.16 12.99
CA CYS A 114 -10.81 -1.48 13.47
C CYS A 114 -11.47 -2.32 12.37
N ALA A 115 -12.34 -1.72 11.55
CA ALA A 115 -12.99 -2.40 10.44
C ALA A 115 -12.00 -2.93 9.39
N SER A 116 -10.99 -2.15 9.00
CA SER A 116 -9.95 -2.59 8.05
C SER A 116 -9.01 -3.62 8.66
N ASP A 117 -8.67 -3.52 9.95
CA ASP A 117 -7.85 -4.52 10.62
C ASP A 117 -8.60 -5.86 10.77
N CYS A 118 -9.88 -5.84 11.15
CA CYS A 118 -10.73 -7.03 11.17
C CYS A 118 -10.85 -7.65 9.77
N LYS A 119 -11.11 -6.84 8.73
CA LYS A 119 -11.14 -7.30 7.34
C LYS A 119 -9.84 -7.98 6.92
N TYR A 120 -8.70 -7.36 7.24
CA TYR A 120 -7.38 -7.89 6.91
C TYR A 120 -7.09 -9.21 7.64
N ARG A 121 -7.32 -9.26 8.95
CA ARG A 121 -7.04 -10.45 9.76
C ARG A 121 -7.97 -11.60 9.40
N CYS A 122 -9.26 -11.36 9.20
CA CYS A 122 -10.20 -12.38 8.76
C CYS A 122 -9.86 -12.93 7.38
N MET A 123 -9.48 -12.07 6.43
CA MET A 123 -8.98 -12.52 5.13
C MET A 123 -7.77 -13.45 5.31
N ARG A 124 -6.83 -13.06 6.18
CA ARG A 124 -5.63 -13.85 6.44
C ARG A 124 -5.93 -15.18 7.13
N THR A 125 -6.92 -15.21 8.02
CA THR A 125 -7.41 -16.42 8.71
C THR A 125 -8.03 -17.39 7.70
N VAL A 126 -8.91 -16.92 6.82
CA VAL A 126 -9.53 -17.79 5.81
C VAL A 126 -8.47 -18.32 4.82
N VAL A 127 -7.44 -17.53 4.49
CA VAL A 127 -6.35 -18.04 3.64
C VAL A 127 -5.51 -19.09 4.37
N ARG A 128 -5.33 -18.99 5.70
CA ARG A 128 -4.72 -20.08 6.49
C ARG A 128 -5.57 -21.34 6.48
N VAL A 129 -6.90 -21.20 6.60
CA VAL A 129 -7.83 -22.33 6.46
C VAL A 129 -7.67 -22.98 5.07
N ARG A 130 -7.68 -22.18 3.99
CA ARG A 130 -7.48 -22.68 2.63
C ARG A 130 -6.11 -23.35 2.42
N ALA A 131 -5.05 -22.78 3.00
CA ALA A 131 -3.72 -23.36 2.95
C ALA A 131 -3.64 -24.70 3.69
N ALA A 132 -4.36 -24.86 4.81
CA ALA A 132 -4.47 -26.13 5.52
C ALA A 132 -5.16 -27.22 4.68
N GLU A 133 -6.11 -26.82 3.83
CA GLU A 133 -6.79 -27.67 2.85
C GLU A 133 -5.97 -27.90 1.56
N GLY A 134 -4.82 -27.23 1.41
CA GLY A 134 -3.99 -27.30 0.20
C GLY A 134 -4.57 -26.53 -1.01
N LEU A 135 -5.52 -25.64 -0.77
CA LEU A 135 -6.16 -24.82 -1.80
C LEU A 135 -5.36 -23.56 -2.12
N ASN A 136 -5.53 -23.04 -3.34
CA ASN A 136 -4.97 -21.76 -3.75
C ASN A 136 -5.46 -20.59 -2.89
N THR A 137 -4.61 -19.57 -2.79
CA THR A 137 -5.03 -18.27 -2.23
C THR A 137 -6.12 -17.68 -3.12
N ALA A 138 -7.25 -17.30 -2.52
CA ALA A 138 -8.36 -16.68 -3.21
C ALA A 138 -8.33 -15.15 -3.06
N LYS A 139 -8.95 -14.46 -4.02
CA LYS A 139 -9.20 -13.02 -3.98
C LYS A 139 -10.49 -12.76 -3.21
N TYR A 140 -10.43 -11.96 -2.14
CA TYR A 140 -11.60 -11.59 -1.33
C TYR A 140 -11.97 -10.13 -1.59
N TYR A 141 -13.20 -9.86 -2.01
CA TYR A 141 -13.70 -8.50 -2.30
C TYR A 141 -12.79 -7.67 -3.20
N GLY A 142 -12.16 -8.30 -4.20
CA GLY A 142 -11.26 -7.60 -5.10
C GLY A 142 -9.85 -7.31 -4.54
N LYS A 143 -9.52 -7.78 -3.34
CA LYS A 143 -8.17 -7.65 -2.74
C LYS A 143 -7.49 -9.01 -2.58
N TRP A 144 -6.17 -9.02 -2.71
CA TRP A 144 -5.33 -10.18 -2.40
C TRP A 144 -4.89 -10.15 -0.94
N SER A 145 -4.67 -11.31 -0.35
CA SER A 145 -4.26 -11.45 1.04
C SER A 145 -2.75 -11.30 1.22
N PHE A 146 -2.19 -10.17 0.79
CA PHE A 146 -0.77 -9.89 0.98
C PHE A 146 -0.45 -9.73 2.47
N GLU A 147 0.80 -10.05 2.82
CA GLU A 147 1.28 -9.80 4.17
C GLU A 147 1.59 -8.32 4.34
N ARG A 148 1.08 -7.74 5.42
CA ARG A 148 1.29 -6.34 5.77
C ARG A 148 2.68 -6.15 6.35
N VAL A 149 3.46 -5.26 5.75
CA VAL A 149 4.76 -4.83 6.27
C VAL A 149 4.68 -3.33 6.55
N LEU A 150 4.97 -2.91 7.79
CA LEU A 150 4.88 -1.50 8.22
C LEU A 150 3.54 -0.83 7.90
N GLY A 151 2.42 -1.56 8.01
CA GLY A 151 1.10 -1.00 7.71
C GLY A 151 0.73 -0.98 6.21
N VAL A 152 1.64 -1.33 5.30
CA VAL A 152 1.41 -1.34 3.84
C VAL A 152 1.18 -2.76 3.35
N GLN A 153 0.14 -2.96 2.53
CA GLN A 153 -0.18 -4.24 1.89
C GLN A 153 0.50 -4.40 0.51
N GLU A 154 0.72 -3.30 -0.21
CA GLU A 154 1.21 -3.28 -1.60
C GLU A 154 2.57 -2.57 -1.68
N ILE A 155 3.60 -3.18 -1.09
CA ILE A 155 4.92 -2.54 -0.91
C ILE A 155 5.50 -2.11 -2.27
N VAL A 156 5.44 -3.00 -3.28
CA VAL A 156 6.00 -2.74 -4.61
C VAL A 156 5.30 -1.56 -5.28
N SER A 157 3.96 -1.51 -5.21
CA SER A 157 3.18 -0.41 -5.78
C SER A 157 3.43 0.92 -5.04
N CYS A 158 3.60 0.86 -3.71
CA CYS A 158 3.95 2.01 -2.90
C CYS A 158 5.32 2.58 -3.29
N VAL A 159 6.33 1.72 -3.41
CA VAL A 159 7.69 2.10 -3.83
C VAL A 159 7.68 2.68 -5.26
N ALA A 160 6.97 2.02 -6.19
CA ALA A 160 6.86 2.51 -7.57
C ALA A 160 6.19 3.90 -7.63
N SER A 161 5.15 4.11 -6.83
CA SER A 161 4.46 5.41 -6.73
C SER A 161 5.37 6.49 -6.16
N LEU A 162 6.15 6.17 -5.12
CA LEU A 162 7.13 7.07 -4.53
C LEU A 162 8.23 7.44 -5.52
N ALA A 163 8.73 6.46 -6.27
CA ALA A 163 9.72 6.68 -7.32
C ALA A 163 9.16 7.57 -8.45
N ASN A 164 7.91 7.34 -8.88
CA ASN A 164 7.27 8.18 -9.87
C ASN A 164 7.07 9.61 -9.37
N ALA A 165 6.61 9.79 -8.13
CA ALA A 165 6.47 11.10 -7.50
C ALA A 165 7.82 11.83 -7.39
N ALA A 166 8.90 11.13 -7.04
CA ALA A 166 10.24 11.73 -6.95
C ALA A 166 10.72 12.30 -8.28
N VAL A 167 10.45 11.61 -9.39
CA VAL A 167 10.75 12.12 -10.73
C VAL A 167 9.97 13.40 -11.00
N HIS A 168 8.66 13.41 -10.74
CA HIS A 168 7.84 14.63 -10.93
C HIS A 168 8.32 15.80 -10.08
N VAL A 169 8.64 15.58 -8.80
CA VAL A 169 9.15 16.61 -7.89
C VAL A 169 10.50 17.17 -8.37
N TRP A 170 11.35 16.34 -8.96
CA TRP A 170 12.60 16.82 -9.54
C TRP A 170 12.39 17.70 -10.78
N PHE A 171 11.47 17.34 -11.68
CA PHE A 171 11.21 18.15 -12.89
C PHE A 171 10.33 19.39 -12.64
N LEU A 172 9.66 19.46 -11.49
CA LEU A 172 8.73 20.54 -11.11
C LEU A 172 9.34 21.95 -11.21
N PRO A 173 10.55 22.24 -10.71
CA PRO A 173 11.17 23.57 -10.82
C PRO A 173 11.43 24.00 -12.27
N GLU A 174 11.78 23.08 -13.16
CA GLU A 174 12.03 23.38 -14.56
C GLU A 174 10.72 23.72 -15.28
N LEU A 175 9.67 22.94 -15.02
CA LEU A 175 8.32 23.21 -15.51
C LEU A 175 7.78 24.55 -14.99
N TRP A 176 8.05 24.89 -13.73
CA TRP A 176 7.69 26.19 -13.16
C TRP A 176 8.40 27.35 -13.83
N ARG A 177 9.69 27.22 -14.15
CA ARG A 177 10.43 28.25 -14.89
C ARG A 177 9.94 28.40 -16.32
N ALA A 178 9.72 27.29 -17.02
CA ALA A 178 9.18 27.30 -18.39
C ALA A 178 7.76 27.89 -18.44
N SER A 179 6.90 27.60 -17.46
CA SER A 179 5.55 28.15 -17.40
C SER A 179 5.54 29.65 -17.03
N ALA A 180 6.43 30.09 -16.14
CA ALA A 180 6.60 31.51 -15.83
C ALA A 180 7.12 32.30 -17.06
N GLY A 181 8.04 31.73 -17.83
CA GLY A 181 8.52 32.31 -19.09
C GLY A 181 7.38 32.51 -20.09
N ARG A 182 6.58 31.46 -20.35
CA ARG A 182 5.41 31.54 -21.23
C ARG A 182 4.38 32.57 -20.75
N ARG A 183 4.10 32.63 -19.44
CA ARG A 183 3.18 33.62 -18.88
C ARG A 183 3.65 35.06 -19.11
N ILE A 184 4.96 35.32 -19.04
CA ILE A 184 5.54 36.63 -19.33
C ILE A 184 5.45 36.96 -20.82
N GLU A 185 5.68 35.97 -21.70
CA GLU A 185 5.52 36.14 -23.15
C GLU A 185 4.06 36.41 -23.55
N ASP A 186 3.10 35.67 -22.98
CA ASP A 186 1.67 35.91 -23.18
C ASP A 186 1.27 37.32 -22.70
N ALA A 187 1.79 37.78 -21.55
CA ALA A 187 1.52 39.12 -21.04
C ALA A 187 2.13 40.23 -21.92
N ARG A 188 3.34 40.02 -22.46
CA ARG A 188 3.98 40.94 -23.42
C ARG A 188 3.22 40.96 -24.75
N GLY A 189 2.77 39.80 -25.23
CA GLY A 189 1.91 39.69 -26.41
C GLY A 189 0.60 40.46 -26.22
N ALA A 190 -0.09 40.27 -25.09
CA ALA A 190 -1.32 41.00 -24.78
C ALA A 190 -1.10 42.53 -24.69
N ALA A 191 0.01 42.97 -24.09
CA ALA A 191 0.37 44.39 -24.01
C ALA A 191 0.72 45.01 -25.38
N SER A 192 1.22 44.22 -26.34
CA SER A 192 1.50 44.69 -27.70
C SER A 192 0.25 44.86 -28.56
N VAL A 193 -0.83 44.13 -28.27
CA VAL A 193 -2.11 44.20 -29.00
C VAL A 193 -2.99 45.36 -28.50
N PHE A 194 -2.88 45.73 -27.22
CA PHE A 194 -3.60 46.86 -26.63
C PHE A 194 -2.62 47.92 -26.09
N PRO A 195 -2.06 48.77 -26.97
CA PRO A 195 -1.25 49.89 -26.50
C PRO A 195 -2.11 50.86 -25.68
N PRO A 196 -1.56 51.51 -24.64
CA PRO A 196 -2.29 52.47 -23.85
C PRO A 196 -2.75 53.62 -24.76
N ARG A 197 -4.07 53.87 -24.79
CA ARG A 197 -4.62 55.08 -25.41
C ARG A 197 -4.26 56.26 -24.49
N LEU A 198 -3.36 57.12 -24.98
CA LEU A 198 -3.09 58.46 -24.43
C LEU A 198 -4.31 59.37 -24.61
#